data_AF-A0A369QTZ1-F1
#
_entry.id   AF-A0A369QTZ1-F1
#
_cell.length_a   1.000
_cell.length_b   1.000
_cell.length_c   1.000
_cell.angle_alpha   90.00
_cell.angle_beta   90.00
_cell.angle_gamma   90.00
#
_symmetry.space_group_name_H-M   'P 1'
#
loop_
_entity.id
_entity.type
_entity.pdbx_description
1 polymer ?
#
loop_
_entity_poly.entity_id
_entity_poly.type
_entity_poly.pdbx_seq_one_letter_code
_entity_poly.pdbx_strand_id
1 'polypeptide(L)'
;MEGLSERQYAARVGLSRGAIQKAKAAGRLVLHADGSIDADASDARRAETTDPSKTRKPPQPKRKPVPEAAVSAVGDTLKEQGLAAPATGGGTTFLQAKTANEVLKAQERRIRLQKLKGELIDRARALALVFRLARQERDVWVNWPARVAALMAADLGVEPAAMQKALEKHVRSQLDDLAEIQPDLR
;
A
#
# COMPACT_ATOMS: atom_id res chain seq x y z
N MET A 1 -32.60 46.78 -42.88
CA MET A 1 -31.79 46.10 -41.85
C MET A 1 -30.47 45.77 -42.51
N GLU A 2 -29.34 46.27 -41.99
CA GLU A 2 -28.01 46.03 -42.55
C GLU A 2 -27.55 44.62 -42.17
N GLY A 3 -27.38 43.74 -43.17
CA GLY A 3 -26.79 42.43 -42.92
C GLY A 3 -25.28 42.50 -42.77
N LEU A 4 -24.72 41.55 -42.01
CA LEU A 4 -23.28 41.49 -41.73
C LEU A 4 -22.52 40.71 -42.80
N SER A 5 -21.30 41.15 -43.09
CA SER A 5 -20.33 40.33 -43.82
C SER A 5 -19.86 39.13 -42.98
N GLU A 6 -19.35 38.08 -43.63
CA GLU A 6 -18.81 36.88 -42.95
C GLU A 6 -17.73 37.22 -41.91
N ARG A 7 -16.93 38.27 -42.14
CA ARG A 7 -15.88 38.71 -41.21
C ARG A 7 -16.46 39.43 -39.99
N GLN A 8 -17.44 40.30 -40.19
CA GLN A 8 -18.09 41.04 -39.10
C GLN A 8 -18.88 40.08 -38.21
N TYR A 9 -19.62 39.15 -38.81
CA TYR A 9 -20.36 38.15 -38.07
C TYR A 9 -19.42 37.20 -37.30
N ALA A 10 -18.31 36.77 -37.90
CA ALA A 10 -17.27 35.98 -37.22
C ALA A 10 -16.73 36.68 -35.96
N ALA A 11 -16.42 37.97 -36.07
CA ALA A 11 -15.94 38.78 -34.95
C ALA A 11 -16.99 38.90 -33.83
N ARG A 12 -18.27 39.14 -34.18
CA ARG A 12 -19.39 39.23 -33.23
C ARG A 12 -19.54 37.95 -32.39
N VAL A 13 -19.44 36.79 -33.03
CA VAL A 13 -19.72 35.49 -32.36
C VAL A 13 -18.47 34.78 -31.84
N GLY A 14 -17.30 35.41 -31.96
CA GLY A 14 -16.02 34.85 -31.50
C GLY A 14 -15.58 33.58 -32.25
N LEU A 15 -16.01 33.41 -33.51
CA LEU A 15 -15.63 32.27 -34.34
C LEU A 15 -14.69 32.69 -35.47
N SER A 16 -13.94 31.73 -36.02
CA SER A 16 -13.10 31.99 -37.19
C SER A 16 -13.97 32.18 -38.45
N ARG A 17 -13.51 33.00 -39.40
CA ARG A 17 -14.17 33.16 -40.71
C ARG A 17 -14.41 31.82 -41.41
N GLY A 18 -13.44 30.90 -41.32
CA GLY A 18 -13.59 29.55 -41.90
C GLY A 18 -14.72 28.73 -41.25
N ALA A 19 -14.98 28.92 -39.95
CA ALA A 19 -16.12 28.31 -39.28
C ALA A 19 -17.45 28.89 -39.77
N ILE A 20 -17.51 30.21 -39.99
CA ILE A 20 -18.68 30.89 -40.57
C ILE A 20 -18.93 30.44 -42.01
N GLN A 21 -17.89 30.28 -42.84
CA GLN A 21 -18.03 29.77 -44.20
C GLN A 21 -18.56 28.33 -44.24
N LYS A 22 -18.06 27.46 -43.34
CA LYS A 22 -18.59 26.09 -43.20
C LYS A 22 -20.05 26.10 -42.73
N ALA A 23 -20.41 26.99 -41.81
CA ALA A 23 -21.79 27.12 -41.34
C ALA A 23 -22.73 27.62 -42.45
N LYS A 24 -22.28 28.56 -43.28
CA LYS A 24 -22.99 29.05 -44.47
C LYS A 24 -23.19 27.92 -45.48
N ALA A 25 -22.14 27.18 -45.83
CA ALA A 25 -22.20 26.04 -46.75
C ALA A 25 -23.12 24.91 -46.23
N ALA A 26 -23.18 24.72 -44.91
CA ALA A 26 -24.05 23.75 -44.27
C ALA A 26 -25.50 24.23 -44.05
N GLY A 27 -25.88 25.42 -44.54
CA GLY A 27 -27.24 25.96 -44.38
C GLY A 27 -27.64 26.31 -42.94
N ARG A 28 -26.64 26.59 -42.08
CA ARG A 28 -26.82 26.91 -40.66
C ARG A 28 -26.83 28.41 -40.35
N LEU A 29 -26.79 29.26 -41.37
CA LEU A 29 -26.91 30.71 -41.26
C LEU A 29 -28.12 31.19 -42.06
N VAL A 30 -28.76 32.24 -41.58
CA VAL A 30 -29.85 32.93 -42.26
C VAL A 30 -29.24 34.10 -43.03
N LEU A 31 -29.55 34.17 -44.33
CA LEU A 31 -29.06 35.21 -45.22
C LEU A 31 -30.24 36.08 -45.68
N HIS A 32 -30.00 37.37 -45.85
CA HIS A 32 -30.91 38.27 -46.53
C HIS A 32 -30.89 38.02 -48.05
N ALA A 33 -31.83 38.63 -48.78
CA ALA A 33 -31.96 38.46 -50.24
C ALA A 33 -30.72 38.96 -51.03
N ASP A 34 -29.95 39.87 -50.44
CA ASP A 34 -28.69 40.40 -50.99
C ASP A 34 -27.47 39.50 -50.66
N GLY A 35 -27.67 38.40 -49.93
CA GLY A 35 -26.63 37.44 -49.54
C GLY A 35 -25.84 37.83 -48.29
N SER A 36 -26.18 38.94 -47.63
CA SER A 36 -25.62 39.33 -46.34
C SER A 36 -26.19 38.50 -45.19
N ILE A 37 -25.47 38.39 -44.06
CA ILE A 37 -25.88 37.53 -42.93
C ILE A 37 -26.85 38.31 -42.03
N ASP A 38 -28.03 37.74 -41.80
CA ASP A 38 -28.94 38.17 -40.73
C ASP A 38 -28.37 37.67 -39.41
N ALA A 39 -27.82 38.58 -38.61
CA ALA A 39 -27.06 38.23 -37.42
C ALA A 39 -27.94 37.57 -36.34
N ASP A 40 -29.11 38.14 -36.08
CA ASP A 40 -29.98 37.71 -34.98
C ASP A 40 -30.68 36.39 -35.34
N ALA A 41 -31.16 36.25 -36.59
CA ALA A 41 -31.74 35.00 -37.06
C ALA A 41 -30.68 33.88 -37.19
N SER A 42 -29.44 34.22 -37.55
CA SER A 42 -28.34 33.25 -37.60
C SER A 42 -27.87 32.81 -36.21
N ASP A 43 -27.89 33.68 -35.21
CA ASP A 43 -27.58 33.35 -33.82
C ASP A 43 -28.62 32.37 -33.26
N ALA A 44 -29.92 32.64 -33.49
CA ALA A 44 -31.02 31.75 -33.09
C ALA A 44 -30.91 30.36 -33.73
N ARG A 45 -30.74 30.31 -35.07
CA ARG A 45 -30.61 29.05 -35.80
C ARG A 45 -29.39 28.24 -35.35
N ARG A 46 -28.30 28.90 -35.01
CA ARG A 46 -27.11 28.24 -34.46
C ARG A 46 -27.34 27.70 -33.07
N ALA A 47 -28.05 28.41 -32.20
CA ALA A 47 -28.39 27.92 -30.87
C ALA A 47 -29.23 26.64 -30.95
N GLU A 48 -30.21 26.58 -31.86
CA GLU A 48 -31.05 25.40 -32.08
C GLU A 48 -30.30 24.21 -32.69
N THR A 49 -29.35 24.47 -33.59
CA THR A 49 -28.63 23.41 -34.31
C THR A 49 -27.38 22.90 -33.57
N THR A 50 -26.97 23.58 -32.50
CA THR A 50 -25.74 23.22 -31.76
C THR A 50 -26.02 22.06 -30.80
N ASP A 51 -25.45 20.89 -31.10
CA ASP A 51 -25.47 19.74 -30.22
C ASP A 51 -24.55 19.98 -28.99
N PRO A 52 -25.10 20.10 -27.77
CA PRO A 52 -24.30 20.37 -26.57
C PRO A 52 -23.29 19.26 -26.29
N SER A 53 -23.53 18.02 -26.73
CA SER A 53 -22.60 16.89 -26.55
C SER A 53 -21.36 16.95 -27.46
N LYS A 54 -21.44 17.70 -28.57
CA LYS A 54 -20.34 17.90 -29.54
C LYS A 54 -19.59 19.22 -29.33
N THR A 55 -19.97 20.00 -28.32
CA THR A 55 -19.20 21.18 -27.92
C THR A 55 -17.90 20.76 -27.24
N ARG A 56 -16.78 21.31 -27.70
CA ARG A 56 -15.47 21.03 -27.11
C ARG A 56 -15.44 21.64 -25.70
N LYS A 57 -15.56 20.79 -24.67
CA LYS A 57 -15.37 21.20 -23.28
C LYS A 57 -13.99 21.88 -23.12
N PRO A 58 -13.87 22.93 -22.30
CA PRO A 58 -12.56 23.51 -21.98
C PRO A 58 -11.64 22.41 -21.44
N PRO A 59 -10.34 22.44 -21.79
CA PRO A 59 -9.40 21.42 -21.33
C PRO A 59 -9.44 21.35 -19.80
N GLN A 60 -9.73 20.17 -19.26
CA GLN A 60 -9.64 19.97 -17.82
C GLN A 60 -8.20 20.27 -17.36
N PRO A 61 -8.02 20.91 -16.18
CA PRO A 61 -6.69 21.15 -15.66
C PRO A 61 -5.92 19.82 -15.57
N LYS A 62 -4.71 19.79 -16.13
CA LYS A 62 -3.83 18.62 -16.09
C LYS A 62 -3.66 18.19 -14.64
N ARG A 63 -3.97 16.92 -14.33
CA ARG A 63 -3.82 16.36 -12.98
C ARG A 63 -2.38 16.58 -12.50
N LYS A 64 -2.22 17.12 -11.29
CA LYS A 64 -0.89 17.33 -10.70
C LYS A 64 -0.15 15.98 -10.62
N PRO A 65 1.13 15.92 -11.02
CA PRO A 65 1.96 14.74 -10.83
C PRO A 65 1.97 14.33 -9.35
N VAL A 66 1.98 13.02 -9.10
CA VAL A 66 2.17 12.49 -7.74
C VAL A 66 3.59 12.87 -7.30
N PRO A 67 3.78 13.37 -6.07
CA PRO A 67 5.12 13.70 -5.58
C PRO A 67 6.03 12.47 -5.60
N GLU A 68 7.25 12.62 -6.12
CA GLU A 68 8.25 11.56 -6.22
C GLU A 68 8.60 10.96 -4.86
N ALA A 69 8.66 11.80 -3.81
CA ALA A 69 8.86 11.35 -2.43
C ALA A 69 7.79 10.35 -1.95
N ALA A 70 6.52 10.56 -2.34
CA ALA A 70 5.44 9.65 -1.96
C ALA A 70 5.57 8.29 -2.64
N VAL A 71 6.11 8.25 -3.86
CA VAL A 71 6.30 6.97 -4.57
C VAL A 71 7.58 6.26 -4.15
N SER A 72 8.64 7.00 -3.81
CA SER A 72 9.83 6.41 -3.17
C SER A 72 9.46 5.72 -1.87
N ALA A 73 8.71 6.40 -0.98
CA ALA A 73 8.29 5.83 0.30
C ALA A 73 7.50 4.52 0.13
N VAL A 74 6.60 4.46 -0.86
CA VAL A 74 5.87 3.23 -1.17
C VAL A 74 6.79 2.16 -1.76
N GLY A 75 7.73 2.52 -2.62
CA GLY A 75 8.75 1.60 -3.14
C GLY A 75 9.62 1.00 -2.04
N ASP A 76 10.05 1.81 -1.07
CA ASP A 76 10.88 1.37 0.05
C ASP A 76 10.12 0.37 0.93
N THR A 77 8.85 0.64 1.25
CA THR A 77 8.01 -0.32 2.00
C THR A 77 7.80 -1.66 1.27
N LEU A 78 7.75 -1.65 -0.06
CA LEU A 78 7.65 -2.89 -0.85
C LEU A 78 8.95 -3.68 -0.82
N LYS A 79 10.12 -3.01 -0.91
CA LYS A 79 11.43 -3.67 -0.83
C LYS A 79 11.69 -4.30 0.53
N GLU A 80 11.36 -3.60 1.61
CA GLU A 80 11.48 -4.11 2.99
C GLU A 80 10.68 -5.41 3.21
N GLN A 81 9.60 -5.58 2.45
CA GLN A 81 8.73 -6.76 2.49
C GLN A 81 9.07 -7.80 1.40
N GLY A 82 10.20 -7.64 0.70
CA GLY A 82 10.68 -8.58 -0.31
C GLY A 82 9.93 -8.54 -1.65
N LEU A 83 9.18 -7.48 -1.92
CA LEU A 83 8.44 -7.30 -3.17
C LEU A 83 9.19 -6.39 -4.15
N ALA A 84 8.97 -6.64 -5.44
CA ALA A 84 9.52 -5.79 -6.49
C ALA A 84 8.91 -4.39 -6.42
N ALA A 85 9.72 -3.40 -6.07
CA ALA A 85 9.34 -2.00 -6.14
C ALA A 85 9.38 -1.49 -7.59
N PRO A 86 8.42 -0.64 -8.01
CA PRO A 86 8.48 -0.02 -9.32
C PRO A 86 9.74 0.83 -9.46
N ALA A 87 10.38 0.78 -10.64
CA ALA A 87 11.62 1.51 -10.90
C ALA A 87 11.42 3.03 -10.73
N THR A 88 12.25 3.65 -9.88
CA THR A 88 12.23 5.08 -9.54
C THR A 88 12.98 5.94 -10.56
N GLY A 89 12.92 5.60 -11.85
CA GLY A 89 13.56 6.34 -12.93
C GLY A 89 12.51 6.93 -13.87
N GLY A 90 12.34 8.26 -13.83
CA GLY A 90 11.50 9.00 -14.77
C GLY A 90 10.00 8.94 -14.46
N GLY A 91 9.57 9.64 -13.41
CA GLY A 91 8.16 9.99 -13.18
C GLY A 91 7.27 8.78 -12.96
N THR A 92 7.27 8.27 -11.74
CA THR A 92 6.36 7.18 -11.36
C THR A 92 4.91 7.58 -11.65
N THR A 93 4.28 6.87 -12.58
CA THR A 93 2.98 7.26 -13.11
C THR A 93 1.90 7.06 -12.04
N PHE A 94 0.84 7.88 -12.03
CA PHE A 94 -0.30 7.74 -11.10
C PHE A 94 -0.82 6.30 -10.99
N LEU A 95 -0.77 5.54 -12.09
CA LEU A 95 -1.11 4.12 -12.11
C LEU A 95 -0.20 3.27 -11.21
N GLN A 96 1.12 3.47 -11.24
CA GLN A 96 2.06 2.75 -10.39
C GLN A 96 1.83 3.08 -8.91
N ALA A 97 1.63 4.36 -8.58
CA ALA A 97 1.31 4.79 -7.22
C ALA A 97 -0.02 4.18 -6.72
N LYS A 98 -1.04 4.13 -7.58
CA LYS A 98 -2.32 3.48 -7.26
C LYS A 98 -2.16 1.98 -7.03
N THR A 99 -1.46 1.28 -7.91
CA THR A 99 -1.21 -0.16 -7.78
C THR A 99 -0.49 -0.46 -6.47
N ALA A 100 0.55 0.29 -6.16
CA ALA A 100 1.34 0.08 -4.96
C ALA A 100 0.53 0.39 -3.68
N ASN A 101 -0.32 1.42 -3.69
CA ASN A 101 -1.26 1.69 -2.59
C ASN A 101 -2.27 0.55 -2.38
N GLU A 102 -2.79 -0.05 -3.45
CA GLU A 102 -3.71 -1.19 -3.35
C GLU A 102 -3.01 -2.46 -2.83
N VAL A 103 -1.75 -2.70 -3.22
CA VAL A 103 -0.93 -3.79 -2.66
C VAL A 103 -0.76 -3.59 -1.15
N LEU A 104 -0.39 -2.40 -0.70
CA LEU A 104 -0.22 -2.12 0.73
C LEU A 104 -1.53 -2.27 1.51
N LYS A 105 -2.67 -1.81 0.97
CA LYS A 105 -3.99 -2.05 1.59
C LYS A 105 -4.33 -3.53 1.68
N ALA A 106 -4.02 -4.31 0.65
CA ALA A 106 -4.24 -5.76 0.67
C ALA A 106 -3.39 -6.44 1.75
N GLN A 107 -2.14 -6.02 1.93
CA GLN A 107 -1.26 -6.51 3.00
C GLN A 107 -1.77 -6.13 4.39
N GLU A 108 -2.17 -4.87 4.59
CA GLU A 108 -2.75 -4.43 5.86
C GLU A 108 -3.98 -5.29 6.23
N ARG A 109 -4.87 -5.52 5.27
CA ARG A 109 -6.04 -6.39 5.46
C ARG A 109 -5.65 -7.83 5.76
N ARG A 110 -4.64 -8.37 5.09
CA ARG A 110 -4.11 -9.72 5.36
C ARG A 110 -3.59 -9.83 6.79
N ILE A 111 -2.74 -8.90 7.21
CA ILE A 111 -2.19 -8.87 8.58
C ILE A 111 -3.33 -8.72 9.58
N ARG A 112 -4.27 -7.78 9.35
CA ARG A 112 -5.43 -7.58 10.23
C ARG A 112 -6.30 -8.84 10.34
N LEU A 113 -6.50 -9.57 9.24
CA LEU A 113 -7.19 -10.85 9.25
C LEU A 113 -6.42 -11.89 10.08
N GLN A 114 -5.09 -11.98 9.95
CA GLN A 114 -4.26 -12.85 10.77
C GLN A 114 -4.31 -12.46 12.26
N LYS A 115 -4.32 -11.16 12.58
CA LYS A 115 -4.53 -10.64 13.95
C LYS A 115 -5.86 -11.11 14.51
N LEU A 116 -6.95 -10.92 13.76
CA LEU A 116 -8.29 -11.32 14.16
C LEU A 116 -8.44 -12.83 14.32
N LYS A 117 -7.69 -13.62 13.55
CA LYS A 117 -7.63 -15.08 13.68
C LYS A 117 -6.75 -15.58 14.82
N GLY A 118 -5.98 -14.70 15.48
CA GLY A 118 -4.99 -15.11 16.48
C GLY A 118 -3.75 -15.83 15.90
N GLU A 119 -3.54 -15.75 14.58
CA GLU A 119 -2.47 -16.45 13.84
C GLU A 119 -1.21 -15.58 13.62
N LEU A 120 -1.07 -14.47 14.34
CA LEU A 120 0.10 -13.58 14.24
C LEU A 120 1.42 -14.30 14.52
N ILE A 121 1.37 -15.29 15.41
CA ILE A 121 2.51 -16.07 15.84
C ILE A 121 2.24 -17.50 15.40
N ASP A 122 3.22 -18.09 14.70
CA ASP A 122 3.25 -19.53 14.47
C ASP A 122 3.42 -20.23 15.83
N ARG A 123 2.30 -20.66 16.40
CA ARG A 123 2.25 -21.33 17.70
C ARG A 123 3.12 -22.58 17.72
N ALA A 124 3.17 -23.34 16.63
CA ALA A 124 3.99 -24.55 16.57
C ALA A 124 5.48 -24.21 16.64
N ARG A 125 5.91 -23.18 15.90
CA ARG A 125 7.29 -22.68 15.95
C ARG A 125 7.65 -22.10 17.31
N ALA A 126 6.75 -21.33 17.94
CA ALA A 126 6.97 -20.76 19.26
C ALA A 126 7.14 -21.85 20.33
N LEU A 127 6.24 -22.85 20.35
CA LEU A 127 6.35 -24.00 21.25
C LEU A 127 7.66 -24.75 21.02
N ALA A 128 8.01 -25.05 19.77
CA ALA A 128 9.25 -25.76 19.46
C ALA A 128 10.51 -25.01 19.96
N LEU A 129 10.50 -23.68 19.92
CA LEU A 129 11.60 -22.86 20.44
C LEU A 129 11.68 -22.91 21.96
N VAL A 130 10.54 -22.77 22.65
CA VAL A 130 10.47 -22.85 24.12
C VAL A 130 10.89 -24.24 24.61
N PHE A 131 10.37 -25.32 24.00
CA PHE A 131 10.76 -26.69 24.33
C PHE A 131 12.26 -26.92 24.17
N ARG A 132 12.86 -26.38 23.10
CA ARG A 132 14.31 -26.49 22.87
C ARG A 132 15.10 -25.77 23.95
N LEU A 133 14.71 -24.55 24.30
CA LEU A 133 15.35 -23.75 25.35
C LEU A 133 15.27 -24.45 26.72
N ALA A 134 14.07 -24.88 27.12
CA ALA A 134 13.85 -25.57 28.38
C ALA A 134 14.66 -26.89 28.45
N ARG A 135 14.76 -27.62 27.33
CA ARG A 135 15.61 -28.81 27.27
C ARG A 135 17.09 -28.49 27.46
N GLN A 136 17.60 -27.44 26.81
CA GLN A 136 18.99 -27.02 26.96
C GLN A 136 19.29 -26.68 28.42
N GLU A 137 18.39 -25.95 29.09
CA GLU A 137 18.51 -25.63 30.51
C GLU A 137 18.51 -26.89 31.39
N ARG A 138 17.57 -27.81 31.18
CA ARG A 138 17.55 -29.10 31.89
C ARG A 138 18.85 -29.87 31.72
N ASP A 139 19.36 -29.97 30.49
CA ASP A 139 20.59 -30.71 30.20
C ASP A 139 21.82 -30.05 30.88
N VAL A 140 21.84 -28.72 31.03
CA VAL A 140 22.87 -28.02 31.81
C VAL A 140 22.80 -28.38 33.29
N TRP A 141 21.60 -28.39 33.88
CA TRP A 141 21.39 -28.75 35.28
C TRP A 141 21.70 -30.21 35.59
N VAL A 142 21.30 -31.15 34.72
CA VAL A 142 21.60 -32.58 34.89
C VAL A 142 23.11 -32.85 34.90
N ASN A 143 23.89 -32.11 34.11
CA ASN A 143 25.35 -32.27 34.05
C ASN A 143 26.10 -31.43 35.10
N TRP A 144 25.43 -30.53 35.81
CA TRP A 144 26.06 -29.62 36.76
C TRP A 144 26.67 -30.35 37.98
N PRO A 145 25.99 -31.34 38.63
CA PRO A 145 26.55 -32.08 39.76
C PRO A 145 27.94 -32.68 39.49
N ALA A 146 28.14 -33.28 38.31
CA ALA A 146 29.41 -33.88 37.92
C ALA A 146 30.56 -32.86 37.82
N ARG A 147 30.26 -31.57 37.59
CA ARG A 147 31.28 -30.51 37.52
C ARG A 147 31.64 -29.92 38.88
N VAL A 148 30.68 -29.83 39.80
CA VAL A 148 30.85 -29.09 41.07
C VAL A 148 31.04 -29.98 42.29
N ALA A 149 30.63 -31.25 42.24
CA ALA A 149 30.61 -32.12 43.41
C ALA A 149 31.98 -32.26 44.08
N ALA A 150 33.05 -32.42 43.30
CA ALA A 150 34.40 -32.54 43.84
C ALA A 150 34.89 -31.25 44.53
N LEU A 151 34.55 -30.08 43.98
CA LEU A 151 34.90 -28.78 44.57
C LEU A 151 34.17 -28.59 45.91
N MET A 152 32.85 -28.80 45.91
CA MET A 152 32.04 -28.69 47.14
C MET A 152 32.42 -29.73 48.19
N ALA A 153 32.78 -30.94 47.77
CA ALA A 153 33.22 -31.99 48.67
C ALA A 153 34.56 -31.65 49.35
N ALA A 154 35.49 -31.04 48.61
CA ALA A 154 36.76 -30.54 49.16
C ALA A 154 36.53 -29.44 50.20
N ASP A 155 35.65 -28.47 49.90
CA ASP A 155 35.33 -27.37 50.82
C ASP A 155 34.68 -27.84 52.12
N LEU A 156 33.88 -28.91 52.06
CA LEU A 156 33.12 -29.44 53.19
C LEU A 156 33.79 -30.64 53.87
N GLY A 157 34.91 -31.13 53.34
CA GLY A 157 35.65 -32.28 53.89
C GLY A 157 34.89 -33.61 53.80
N VAL A 158 34.04 -33.79 52.79
CA VAL A 158 33.25 -35.02 52.58
C VAL A 158 33.71 -35.80 51.34
N GLU A 159 33.21 -37.03 51.18
CA GLU A 159 33.56 -37.89 50.05
C GLU A 159 32.91 -37.38 48.73
N PRO A 160 33.68 -37.19 47.63
CA PRO A 160 33.17 -36.62 46.38
C PRO A 160 32.02 -37.38 45.72
N ALA A 161 32.05 -38.71 45.69
CA ALA A 161 30.98 -39.50 45.06
C ALA A 161 29.67 -39.42 45.87
N ALA A 162 29.74 -39.39 47.21
CA ALA A 162 28.61 -39.15 48.09
C ALA A 162 28.01 -37.77 47.86
N MET A 163 28.84 -36.73 47.72
CA MET A 163 28.39 -35.37 47.36
C MET A 163 27.69 -35.36 46.00
N GLN A 164 28.30 -35.96 44.97
CA GLN A 164 27.70 -36.02 43.62
C GLN A 164 26.34 -36.72 43.65
N LYS A 165 26.24 -37.87 44.33
CA LYS A 165 24.99 -38.62 44.45
C LYS A 165 23.90 -37.80 45.15
N ALA A 166 24.25 -37.06 46.20
CA ALA A 166 23.31 -36.17 46.90
C ALA A 166 22.82 -35.04 45.99
N LEU A 167 23.74 -34.37 45.29
CA LEU A 167 23.41 -33.30 44.35
C LEU A 167 22.54 -33.80 43.20
N GLU A 168 22.87 -34.93 42.57
CA GLU A 168 22.06 -35.52 41.49
C GLU A 168 20.64 -35.83 41.95
N LYS A 169 20.47 -36.36 43.17
CA LYS A 169 19.14 -36.63 43.73
C LYS A 169 18.32 -35.35 43.87
N HIS A 170 18.88 -34.30 44.46
CA HIS A 170 18.15 -33.06 44.71
C HIS A 170 17.89 -32.26 43.43
N VAL A 171 18.86 -32.21 42.51
CA VAL A 171 18.67 -31.57 41.20
C VAL A 171 17.58 -32.26 40.40
N ARG A 172 17.56 -33.60 40.35
CA ARG A 172 16.50 -34.33 39.64
C ARG A 172 15.13 -34.09 40.26
N SER A 173 15.01 -34.17 41.59
CA SER A 173 13.75 -33.85 42.30
C SER A 173 13.24 -32.45 41.95
N GLN A 174 14.12 -31.44 41.96
CA GLN A 174 13.76 -30.08 41.62
C GLN A 174 13.30 -29.94 40.15
N LEU A 175 13.97 -30.64 39.23
CA LEU A 175 13.59 -30.64 37.81
C LEU A 175 12.25 -31.35 37.58
N ASP A 176 11.95 -32.39 38.35
CA ASP A 176 10.66 -33.09 38.31
C ASP A 176 9.54 -32.17 38.84
N ASP A 177 9.75 -31.48 39.96
CA ASP A 177 8.80 -30.50 40.51
C ASP A 177 8.51 -29.37 39.50
N LEU A 178 9.55 -28.88 38.80
CA LEU A 178 9.38 -27.88 37.74
C LEU A 178 8.60 -28.41 36.53
N ALA A 179 8.67 -29.70 36.25
CA ALA A 179 7.92 -30.30 35.15
C ALA A 179 6.40 -30.42 35.44
N GLU A 180 6.00 -30.39 36.71
CA GLU A 180 4.58 -30.39 37.11
C GLU A 180 3.90 -29.03 36.91
N ILE A 181 4.68 -27.94 36.82
CA ILE A 181 4.16 -26.59 36.64
C ILE A 181 3.55 -26.48 35.23
N GLN A 182 2.24 -26.29 35.15
CA GLN A 182 1.54 -25.99 33.91
C GLN A 182 1.69 -24.49 33.58
N PRO A 183 2.41 -24.11 32.51
CA PRO A 183 2.51 -22.71 32.13
C PRO A 183 1.16 -22.22 31.60
N ASP A 184 0.57 -21.21 32.26
CA ASP A 184 -0.58 -20.48 31.73
C ASP A 184 -0.09 -19.48 30.68
N LEU A 185 -0.29 -19.82 29.40
CA LEU A 185 0.14 -19.01 28.25
C LEU A 185 -1.07 -18.34 27.55
N ARG A 186 -2.01 -17.82 28.34
CA ARG A 186 -3.17 -17.06 27.86
C ARG A 186 -2.84 -15.61 27.51
#